data_AF-A0A250DJK2-F1
#
_entry.id   AF-A0A250DJK2-F1
#
_cell.length_a   1.000
_cell.length_b   1.000
_cell.length_c   1.000
_cell.angle_alpha   90.00
_cell.angle_beta   90.00
_cell.angle_gamma   90.00
#
_symmetry.space_group_name_H-M   'P 1'
#
loop_
_entity.id
_entity.type
_entity.pdbx_description
1 polymer ?
#
loop_
_entity_poly.entity_id
_entity_poly.type
_entity_poly.pdbx_seq_one_letter_code
_entity_poly.pdbx_strand_id
1 'polypeptide(L)'
;MIGTQPTGAIGGVIISAVSHEGLTVTVDGKPARLAIVTDDGQVIAAGTEVAREAAAVAVNNYRGFLQGKGFLRVLSKPIAPGAKS
;
A
#
# COMPACT_ATOMS: atom_id res chain seq x y z
N MET A 1 6.60 2.72 15.63
CA MET A 1 5.13 2.58 15.56
C MET A 1 4.68 1.60 16.63
N ILE A 2 4.21 2.10 17.76
CA ILE A 2 3.49 1.29 18.76
C ILE A 2 2.18 2.03 19.01
N GLY A 3 1.07 1.28 19.12
CA GLY A 3 -0.28 1.82 19.27
C GLY A 3 -1.01 2.11 17.97
N THR A 4 -2.27 2.55 18.07
CA THR A 4 -3.10 2.94 16.93
C THR A 4 -2.47 4.13 16.23
N GLN A 5 -2.22 3.99 14.92
CA GLN A 5 -1.68 5.09 14.12
C GLN A 5 -2.83 6.00 13.66
N PRO A 6 -2.66 7.34 13.68
CA PRO A 6 -3.67 8.25 13.19
C PRO A 6 -3.90 8.06 11.67
N THR A 7 -5.16 8.08 11.25
CA THR A 7 -5.60 8.01 9.84
C THR A 7 -6.52 9.20 9.52
N GLY A 8 -6.87 9.39 8.25
CA GLY A 8 -7.79 10.46 7.82
C GLY A 8 -7.13 11.82 7.58
N ALA A 9 -5.82 11.85 7.34
CA ALA A 9 -5.08 13.09 7.07
C ALA A 9 -5.37 13.71 5.68
N ILE A 10 -5.98 12.95 4.77
CA ILE A 10 -6.26 13.38 3.40
C ILE A 10 -7.78 13.50 3.25
N GLY A 11 -8.26 14.73 3.02
CA GLY A 11 -9.69 15.02 2.87
C GLY A 11 -10.32 14.22 1.73
N GLY A 12 -11.51 13.65 1.97
CA GLY A 12 -12.25 12.86 0.98
C GLY A 12 -11.66 11.47 0.69
N VAL A 13 -10.44 11.16 1.14
CA VAL A 13 -9.76 9.90 0.85
C VAL A 13 -9.91 8.92 2.01
N ILE A 14 -10.41 7.72 1.69
CA ILE A 14 -10.47 6.61 2.63
C ILE A 14 -9.63 5.46 2.07
N ILE A 15 -8.63 5.04 2.84
CA ILE A 15 -7.87 3.81 2.61
C ILE A 15 -8.33 2.80 3.65
N SER A 16 -8.82 1.65 3.19
CA SER A 16 -9.28 0.56 4.06
C SER A 16 -8.61 -0.74 3.66
N ALA A 17 -8.58 -1.71 4.59
CA ALA A 17 -8.12 -3.04 4.29
C ALA A 17 -8.96 -4.08 5.01
N VAL A 18 -9.32 -5.15 4.30
CA VAL A 18 -9.96 -6.34 4.86
C VAL A 18 -8.98 -7.49 4.71
N SER A 19 -8.75 -8.27 5.76
CA SER A 19 -7.66 -9.27 5.80
C SER A 19 -7.68 -10.29 4.67
N HIS A 20 -8.85 -10.59 4.10
CA HIS A 20 -9.01 -11.53 2.99
C HIS A 20 -9.30 -10.86 1.63
N GLU A 21 -9.55 -9.55 1.57
CA GLU A 21 -9.83 -8.82 0.31
C GLU A 21 -8.66 -7.92 -0.11
N GLY A 22 -7.85 -7.46 0.85
CA GLY A 22 -6.72 -6.58 0.62
C GLY A 22 -7.06 -5.10 0.85
N LEU A 23 -6.19 -4.22 0.31
CA LEU A 23 -6.28 -2.77 0.46
C LEU A 23 -7.14 -2.16 -0.64
N THR A 24 -8.07 -1.28 -0.26
CA THR A 24 -8.92 -0.53 -1.18
C THR A 24 -8.89 0.96 -0.87
N VAL A 25 -9.21 1.78 -1.87
CA VAL A 25 -9.21 3.23 -1.76
C VAL A 25 -10.49 3.80 -2.35
N THR A 26 -11.08 4.77 -1.66
CA THR A 26 -12.14 5.62 -2.20
C THR A 26 -11.78 7.10 -2.07
N VAL A 27 -12.30 7.90 -3.01
CA VAL A 27 -12.27 9.37 -2.99
C VAL A 27 -13.71 9.84 -3.09
N ASP A 28 -14.18 10.54 -2.06
CA ASP A 28 -15.55 11.05 -1.96
C ASP A 28 -16.60 9.94 -2.23
N GLY A 29 -16.34 8.76 -1.66
CA GLY A 29 -17.20 7.57 -1.79
C GLY A 29 -17.09 6.82 -3.13
N LYS A 30 -16.28 7.29 -4.09
CA LYS A 30 -16.07 6.63 -5.38
C LYS A 30 -14.79 5.79 -5.38
N PRO A 31 -14.76 4.63 -6.07
CA PRO A 31 -13.55 3.82 -6.17
C PRO A 31 -12.37 4.59 -6.75
N ALA A 32 -11.21 4.45 -6.11
CA ALA A 32 -9.96 5.07 -6.53
C ALA A 32 -8.82 4.04 -6.55
N ARG A 33 -7.64 4.46 -7.03
CA ARG A 33 -6.48 3.60 -7.23
C ARG A 33 -5.24 4.24 -6.61
N LEU A 34 -4.38 3.42 -6.00
CA LEU A 34 -3.03 3.84 -5.62
C LEU A 34 -2.15 3.95 -6.87
N ALA A 35 -1.12 4.78 -6.78
CA ALA A 35 -0.10 4.96 -7.81
C ALA A 35 1.30 5.08 -7.19
N ILE A 36 2.30 4.59 -7.91
CA ILE A 36 3.71 4.91 -7.64
C ILE A 36 4.08 6.06 -8.55
N VAL A 37 4.50 7.15 -7.94
CA VAL A 37 4.94 8.38 -8.60
C VAL A 37 6.42 8.55 -8.30
N THR A 38 7.23 8.72 -9.34
CA THR A 38 8.66 9.04 -9.20
C THR A 38 8.85 10.50 -8.79
N ASP A 39 10.07 10.84 -8.35
CA ASP A 39 10.38 12.19 -7.85
C ASP A 39 10.16 13.30 -8.89
N ASP A 40 10.23 12.98 -10.18
CA ASP A 40 9.95 13.89 -11.31
C ASP A 40 8.45 13.95 -11.71
N GLY A 41 7.58 13.25 -10.97
CA GLY A 41 6.14 13.27 -11.15
C GLY A 41 5.60 12.22 -12.13
N GLN A 42 6.44 11.32 -12.66
CA GLN A 42 5.97 10.27 -13.55
C GLN A 42 5.25 9.16 -12.77
N VAL A 43 4.04 8.80 -13.22
CA VAL A 43 3.32 7.61 -12.73
C VAL A 43 3.88 6.36 -13.41
N ILE A 44 4.61 5.52 -12.67
CA ILE A 44 5.22 4.29 -13.22
C ILE A 44 4.33 3.05 -13.06
N ALA A 45 3.40 3.07 -12.10
CA ALA A 45 2.42 2.02 -11.88
C ALA A 45 1.20 2.57 -11.15
N ALA A 46 0.01 2.04 -11.43
CA ALA A 46 -1.21 2.39 -10.72
C ALA A 46 -2.23 1.23 -10.72
N GLY A 47 -3.13 1.22 -9.75
CA GLY A 47 -4.22 0.25 -9.66
C GLY A 47 -4.03 -0.84 -8.61
N THR A 48 -4.77 -1.93 -8.79
CA THR A 48 -4.88 -3.03 -7.81
C THR A 48 -3.53 -3.68 -7.51
N GLU A 49 -2.64 -3.77 -8.49
CA GLU A 49 -1.30 -4.35 -8.29
C GLU A 49 -0.47 -3.52 -7.31
N VAL A 50 -0.55 -2.18 -7.38
CA VAL A 50 0.12 -1.29 -6.41
C VAL A 50 -0.45 -1.49 -5.00
N ALA A 51 -1.78 -1.62 -4.89
CA ALA A 51 -2.43 -1.87 -3.60
C ALA A 51 -2.04 -3.23 -2.99
N ARG A 52 -1.94 -4.28 -3.82
CA ARG A 52 -1.49 -5.62 -3.41
C ARG A 52 -0.06 -5.61 -2.91
N GLU A 53 0.85 -4.99 -3.66
CA GLU A 53 2.27 -4.91 -3.29
C GLU A 53 2.46 -4.12 -1.98
N ALA A 54 1.81 -2.96 -1.84
CA ALA A 54 1.86 -2.16 -0.62
C ALA A 54 1.34 -2.93 0.60
N ALA A 55 0.20 -3.62 0.47
CA ALA A 55 -0.37 -4.45 1.52
C ALA A 55 0.57 -5.62 1.90
N ALA A 56 1.14 -6.31 0.91
CA ALA A 56 2.04 -7.44 1.13
C ALA A 56 3.30 -7.03 1.90
N VAL A 57 3.92 -5.91 1.53
CA VAL A 57 5.09 -5.36 2.24
C VAL A 57 4.74 -5.01 3.68
N ALA A 58 3.62 -4.31 3.90
CA ALA A 58 3.17 -3.92 5.24
C ALA A 58 2.90 -5.14 6.13
N VAL A 59 2.19 -6.15 5.63
CA VAL A 59 1.87 -7.39 6.35
C VAL A 59 3.15 -8.19 6.67
N ASN A 60 4.07 -8.32 5.73
CA ASN A 60 5.33 -9.03 5.95
C ASN A 60 6.22 -8.32 6.95
N ASN A 61 6.26 -6.98 6.92
CA ASN A 61 6.97 -6.19 7.92
C ASN A 61 6.38 -6.41 9.33
N TYR A 62 5.05 -6.37 9.45
CA TYR A 62 4.37 -6.65 10.72
C TYR A 62 4.63 -8.08 11.22
N ARG A 63 4.58 -9.08 10.34
CA ARG A 63 4.92 -10.47 10.70
C ARG A 63 6.36 -10.58 11.19
N GLY A 64 7.31 -9.93 10.52
CA GLY A 64 8.71 -9.93 10.94
C GLY A 64 8.91 -9.28 12.31
N PHE A 65 8.18 -8.20 12.60
CA PHE A 65 8.12 -7.59 13.94
C PHE A 65 7.61 -8.58 14.99
N LEU A 66 6.49 -9.26 14.72
CA LEU A 66 5.93 -10.28 15.64
C LEU A 66 6.86 -11.48 15.86
N GLN A 67 7.73 -11.79 14.89
CA GLN A 67 8.73 -12.85 15.00
C GLN A 67 10.01 -12.43 15.76
N GLY A 68 10.09 -11.19 16.26
CA GLY A 68 11.26 -10.68 16.97
C GLY A 68 12.49 -10.47 16.09
N LYS A 69 12.32 -10.38 14.76
CA LYS A 69 13.42 -10.15 13.81
C LYS A 69 13.75 -8.65 13.76
N GLY A 70 14.46 -8.16 14.77
CA GLY A 70 14.65 -6.74 15.11
C GLY A 70 15.34 -5.80 14.08
N PHE A 71 15.65 -6.27 12.86
CA PHE A 71 16.28 -5.46 11.81
C PHE A 71 15.51 -5.61 10.49
N LEU A 72 14.38 -4.89 10.37
CA LEU A 72 13.39 -5.02 9.29
C LEU A 72 13.70 -4.12 8.10
N ARG A 73 14.02 -4.73 6.95
CA ARG A 73 13.74 -4.16 5.62
C ARG A 73 13.06 -5.23 4.78
N VAL A 74 11.75 -5.09 4.58
CA VAL A 74 11.00 -5.92 3.63
C VAL A 74 10.87 -5.14 2.33
N LEU A 75 11.40 -5.71 1.25
CA LEU A 75 11.27 -5.15 -0.10
C LEU A 75 10.23 -5.96 -0.87
N SER A 76 9.33 -5.29 -1.58
CA SER A 76 8.56 -5.94 -2.64
C SER A 76 9.48 -6.39 -3.77
N LYS A 77 8.97 -7.22 -4.67
CA LYS A 77 9.63 -7.43 -5.96
C LYS A 77 9.46 -6.16 -6.82
N PRO A 78 10.35 -5.91 -7.80
CA PRO A 78 10.15 -4.82 -8.76
C PRO A 78 8.80 -4.97 -9.46
N ILE A 79 8.01 -3.89 -9.51
CA ILE A 79 6.82 -3.84 -10.37
C ILE A 79 7.32 -3.72 -11.81
N ALA A 80 6.95 -4.67 -12.67
CA ALA A 80 7.30 -4.61 -14.08
C ALA A 80 6.62 -3.38 -14.72
N PRO A 81 7.37 -2.55 -15.49
CA PRO A 81 6.75 -1.42 -16.19
C PRO A 81 5.70 -1.92 -17.18
N GLY A 82 4.44 -1.57 -16.97
CA GLY A 82 3.42 -1.63 -18.02
C GLY A 82 2.62 -2.93 -18.16
N ALA A 83 2.19 -3.57 -17.08
CA ALA A 83 1.07 -4.52 -17.17
C ALA A 83 -0.23 -3.75 -17.51
N LYS A 84 -0.44 -3.53 -18.81
CA LYS A 84 -1.72 -3.06 -19.37
C LYS A 84 -2.74 -4.20 -19.22
N SER A 85 -3.81 -3.96 -18.46
CA SER A 85 -5.08 -4.70 -18.59
C SER A 85 -6.03 -3.87 -19.42
#